data_AF-A0A934ZGI0-F1
#
_entry.id   AF-A0A934ZGI0-F1
#
_cell.length_a   1.000
_cell.length_b   1.000
_cell.length_c   1.000
_cell.angle_alpha   90.00
_cell.angle_beta   90.00
_cell.angle_gamma   90.00
#
_symmetry.space_group_name_H-M   'P 1'
#
loop_
_entity.id
_entity.type
_entity.pdbx_description
1 polymer ?
#
loop_
_entity_poly.entity_id
_entity_poly.type
_entity_poly.pdbx_seq_one_letter_code
_entity_poly.pdbx_strand_id
1 'polypeptide(L)'
;MHRDLRGAAHRAGPARWRGTADDGVWIATTAEHHDSLRKELPSIRSITVFGPGESGWQVIPAAAESFEEEVLWACELVRRGDPRVGKLPKPKKRKSASA
;
A
#
# COMPACT_ATOMS: atom_id res chain seq x y z
N MET A 1 -42.44 -4.75 -39.29
CA MET A 1 -42.41 -5.20 -37.88
C MET A 1 -40.95 -5.18 -37.41
N HIS A 2 -40.54 -4.06 -36.83
CA HIS A 2 -39.18 -3.84 -36.33
C HIS A 2 -39.09 -4.55 -34.97
N ARG A 3 -38.31 -5.63 -34.85
CA ARG A 3 -38.08 -6.26 -33.54
C ARG A 3 -37.08 -5.42 -32.76
N ASP A 4 -37.56 -4.94 -31.62
CA ASP A 4 -36.89 -4.17 -30.58
C ASP A 4 -35.65 -4.92 -30.07
N LEU A 5 -34.49 -4.25 -30.12
CA LEU A 5 -33.22 -4.70 -29.55
C LEU A 5 -33.06 -4.12 -28.14
N ARG A 6 -33.88 -4.53 -27.17
CA ARG A 6 -33.63 -4.21 -25.76
C ARG A 6 -33.99 -5.39 -24.87
N GLY A 7 -32.97 -5.93 -24.21
CA GLY A 7 -33.15 -7.00 -23.22
C GLY A 7 -31.96 -7.92 -23.02
N ALA A 8 -30.72 -7.48 -23.26
CA ALA A 8 -29.57 -8.19 -22.74
C ALA A 8 -29.29 -7.67 -21.32
N ALA A 9 -29.85 -8.36 -20.33
CA ALA A 9 -29.38 -8.29 -18.95
C ALA A 9 -27.85 -8.39 -18.97
N HIS A 10 -27.17 -7.40 -18.38
CA HIS A 10 -25.72 -7.41 -18.21
C HIS A 10 -25.33 -8.67 -17.44
N ARG A 11 -24.92 -9.72 -18.16
CA ARG A 11 -24.24 -10.88 -17.59
C ARG A 11 -23.04 -10.34 -16.85
N ALA A 12 -23.00 -10.53 -15.54
CA ALA A 12 -21.77 -10.41 -14.79
C ALA A 12 -20.78 -11.43 -15.39
N GLY A 13 -19.81 -10.96 -16.18
CA GLY A 13 -18.70 -11.77 -16.68
C GLY A 13 -17.90 -12.40 -15.53
N PRO A 14 -17.05 -13.40 -15.82
CA PRO A 14 -16.26 -14.09 -14.80
C PRO A 14 -15.49 -13.05 -13.99
N ALA A 15 -15.49 -13.20 -12.66
CA ALA A 15 -15.05 -12.22 -11.69
C ALA A 15 -13.86 -11.37 -12.19
N ARG A 16 -14.20 -10.21 -12.79
CA ARG A 16 -13.26 -9.14 -13.06
C ARG A 16 -12.62 -8.83 -11.70
N TRP A 17 -11.30 -8.93 -11.63
CA TRP A 17 -10.45 -8.66 -10.48
C TRP A 17 -11.18 -7.89 -9.37
N ARG A 18 -11.67 -8.61 -8.35
CA ARG A 18 -12.12 -7.97 -7.12
C ARG A 18 -10.85 -7.74 -6.32
N GLY A 19 -10.38 -6.50 -6.36
CA GLY A 19 -9.21 -6.14 -5.59
C GLY A 19 -9.39 -6.51 -4.13
N THR A 20 -8.34 -7.04 -3.51
CA THR A 20 -8.35 -7.30 -2.08
C THR A 20 -8.41 -5.97 -1.33
N ALA A 21 -8.74 -6.01 -0.03
CA ALA A 21 -8.66 -4.79 0.78
C ALA A 21 -7.29 -4.12 0.60
N ASP A 22 -6.21 -4.92 0.57
CA ASP A 22 -4.80 -4.50 0.52
C ASP A 22 -4.28 -4.18 -0.90
N ASP A 23 -5.15 -4.05 -1.89
CA ASP A 23 -4.75 -3.56 -3.20
C ASP A 23 -4.30 -2.09 -3.12
N GLY A 24 -3.13 -1.78 -3.66
CA GLY A 24 -2.53 -0.46 -3.60
C GLY A 24 -1.00 -0.49 -3.49
N VAL A 25 -0.42 0.60 -2.99
CA VAL A 25 1.03 0.71 -2.78
C VAL A 25 1.35 0.45 -1.32
N TRP A 26 2.29 -0.46 -1.07
CA TRP A 26 2.68 -0.84 0.28
C TRP A 26 3.93 -0.10 0.74
N ILE A 27 3.90 0.36 1.98
CA ILE A 27 4.95 1.14 2.63
C ILE A 27 5.46 0.35 3.83
N ALA A 28 6.72 -0.08 3.78
CA ALA A 28 7.38 -0.62 4.96
C ALA A 28 7.60 0.50 5.99
N THR A 29 7.21 0.27 7.24
CA THR A 29 7.37 1.25 8.34
C THR A 29 7.30 0.53 9.70
N THR A 30 7.29 1.27 10.81
CA THR A 30 7.10 0.73 12.16
C THR A 30 5.94 1.44 12.85
N ALA A 31 5.33 0.77 13.83
CA ALA A 31 4.20 1.31 14.60
C ALA A 31 4.48 2.70 15.19
N GLU A 32 5.72 2.92 15.63
CA GLU A 32 6.23 4.20 16.16
C GLU A 32 6.08 5.38 15.18
N HIS A 33 6.01 5.11 13.88
CA HIS A 33 5.95 6.12 12.83
C HIS A 33 4.55 6.31 12.24
N HIS A 34 3.61 5.40 12.48
CA HIS A 34 2.28 5.40 11.86
C HIS A 34 1.54 6.73 12.06
N ASP A 35 1.45 7.23 13.28
CA ASP A 35 0.71 8.47 13.58
C ASP A 35 1.32 9.70 12.90
N SER A 36 2.64 9.73 12.75
CA SER A 36 3.32 10.82 12.05
C SER A 36 3.16 10.71 10.53
N LEU A 37 3.19 9.49 9.99
CA LEU A 37 2.99 9.25 8.56
C LEU A 37 1.55 9.51 8.14
N ARG A 38 0.54 9.16 8.96
CA ARG A 38 -0.88 9.44 8.69
C ARG A 38 -1.19 10.94 8.55
N LYS A 39 -0.38 11.82 9.13
CA LYS A 39 -0.54 13.28 8.95
C LYS A 39 -0.19 13.73 7.54
N GLU A 40 0.64 12.96 6.84
CA GLU A 40 1.14 13.27 5.50
C GLU A 40 0.53 12.38 4.42
N LEU A 41 0.09 11.17 4.79
CA LEU A 41 -0.60 10.21 3.96
C LEU A 41 -1.88 9.75 4.68
N PRO A 42 -2.94 10.58 4.74
CA PRO A 42 -4.16 10.31 5.49
C PRO A 42 -4.85 8.98 5.19
N SER A 43 -4.73 8.45 3.98
CA SER A 43 -5.41 7.22 3.57
C SER A 43 -4.71 5.94 4.04
N ILE A 44 -3.51 6.04 4.62
CA ILE A 44 -2.75 4.84 4.98
C ILE A 44 -3.41 4.07 6.12
N ARG A 45 -3.36 2.76 6.00
CA ARG A 45 -3.79 1.81 7.04
C ARG A 45 -2.89 0.58 7.04
N SER A 46 -2.90 -0.18 8.14
CA SER A 46 -2.20 -1.46 8.21
C SER A 46 -2.78 -2.45 7.20
N ILE A 47 -1.91 -3.21 6.51
CA ILE A 47 -2.35 -4.33 5.68
C ILE A 47 -2.99 -5.43 6.52
N THR A 48 -3.97 -6.11 5.94
CA THR A 48 -4.78 -7.15 6.61
C THR A 48 -4.35 -8.58 6.26
N VAL A 49 -3.58 -8.77 5.19
CA VAL A 49 -3.10 -10.08 4.74
C VAL A 49 -2.24 -10.83 5.77
N PHE A 50 -1.65 -10.11 6.73
CA PHE A 50 -0.90 -10.71 7.85
C PHE A 50 -1.77 -11.00 9.08
N GLY A 51 -3.10 -10.85 8.97
CA GLY A 51 -4.04 -11.01 10.07
C GLY A 51 -4.40 -9.69 10.75
N PRO A 52 -5.18 -9.74 11.82
CA PRO A 52 -5.62 -8.55 12.55
C PRO A 52 -4.45 -7.92 13.33
N GLY A 53 -4.48 -6.59 13.45
CA GLY A 53 -3.53 -5.81 14.25
C GLY A 53 -2.70 -4.83 13.43
N GLU A 54 -1.84 -4.09 14.12
CA GLU A 54 -0.86 -3.24 13.44
C GLU A 54 0.28 -4.07 12.87
N SER A 55 0.63 -3.79 11.62
CA SER A 55 1.70 -4.46 10.91
C SER A 55 2.87 -3.50 10.64
N GLY A 56 4.07 -4.02 10.40
CA GLY A 56 5.21 -3.22 9.90
C GLY A 56 5.06 -2.73 8.45
N TRP A 57 3.85 -2.81 7.91
CA TRP A 57 3.48 -2.41 6.57
C TRP A 57 2.17 -1.65 6.61
N GLN A 58 2.16 -0.50 5.95
CA GLN A 58 0.94 0.23 5.64
C GLN A 58 0.64 0.09 4.14
N VAL A 59 -0.59 0.34 3.75
CA VAL A 59 -1.01 0.44 2.34
C VAL A 59 -1.67 1.78 2.11
N ILE A 60 -1.30 2.45 1.01
CA ILE A 60 -2.12 3.48 0.36
C ILE A 60 -3.12 2.72 -0.52
N PRO A 61 -4.41 2.65 -0.16
CA PRO A 61 -5.38 1.84 -0.89
C PRO A 61 -5.56 2.34 -2.32
N ALA A 62 -5.61 1.44 -3.30
CA ALA A 62 -5.87 1.78 -4.71
C ALA A 62 -7.23 2.47 -4.92
N ALA A 63 -8.16 2.29 -3.98
CA ALA A 63 -9.48 2.91 -3.99
C ALA A 63 -9.53 4.27 -3.26
N ALA A 64 -8.42 4.77 -2.71
CA ALA A 64 -8.38 6.08 -2.09
C ALA A 64 -8.55 7.19 -3.14
N GLU A 65 -9.35 8.22 -2.82
CA GLU A 65 -9.59 9.34 -3.74
C GLU A 65 -8.30 10.12 -4.05
N SER A 66 -7.38 10.19 -3.08
CA SER A 66 -6.08 10.86 -3.16
C SER A 66 -4.92 9.91 -3.54
N PHE A 67 -5.22 8.76 -4.14
CA PHE A 67 -4.23 7.70 -4.35
C PHE A 67 -2.99 8.19 -5.11
N GLU A 68 -3.16 8.92 -6.22
CA GLU A 68 -2.05 9.38 -7.03
C GLU A 68 -1.18 10.40 -6.28
N GLU A 69 -1.79 11.38 -5.59
CA GLU A 69 -1.06 12.38 -4.82
C GLU A 69 -0.28 11.76 -3.66
N GLU A 70 -0.90 10.83 -2.91
CA GLU A 70 -0.26 10.16 -1.78
C GLU A 70 0.86 9.22 -2.23
N VAL A 71 0.71 8.54 -3.37
CA VAL A 71 1.79 7.69 -3.92
C VAL A 71 2.98 8.54 -4.38
N LEU A 72 2.73 9.67 -5.03
CA LEU A 72 3.79 10.61 -5.39
C LEU A 72 4.48 11.17 -4.16
N TRP A 73 3.73 11.48 -3.10
CA TRP A 73 4.31 11.94 -1.84
C TRP A 73 5.14 10.85 -1.16
N ALA A 74 4.66 9.60 -1.13
CA ALA A 74 5.42 8.46 -0.61
C ALA A 74 6.74 8.26 -1.38
N CYS A 75 6.73 8.41 -2.71
CA CYS A 75 7.95 8.39 -3.52
C CYS A 75 8.93 9.50 -3.13
N GLU A 76 8.43 10.71 -2.84
CA GLU A 76 9.24 11.84 -2.41
C GLU A 76 9.86 11.60 -1.01
N LEU A 77 9.11 11.01 -0.07
CA LEU A 77 9.63 10.60 1.23
C LEU A 77 10.79 9.61 1.08
N VAL A 78 10.64 8.60 0.20
CA VAL A 78 11.72 7.65 -0.12
C VAL A 78 12.93 8.39 -0.71
N ARG A 79 12.71 9.29 -1.67
CA ARG A 79 13.78 10.03 -2.35
C ARG A 79 14.58 10.92 -1.38
N ARG A 80 13.94 11.47 -0.35
CA ARG A 80 14.58 12.28 0.71
C ARG A 80 15.24 11.44 1.80
N GLY A 81 15.10 10.12 1.77
CA GLY A 81 15.61 9.24 2.82
C GLY A 81 14.88 9.43 4.15
N ASP A 82 13.57 9.69 4.11
CA ASP A 82 12.77 9.88 5.32
C ASP A 82 12.91 8.66 6.26
N PRO A 83 13.30 8.84 7.52
CA PRO A 83 13.60 7.73 8.44
C PRO A 83 12.37 6.89 8.79
N ARG A 84 11.16 7.38 8.50
CA ARG A 84 9.91 6.68 8.79
C ARG A 84 9.56 5.63 7.73
N VAL A 85 10.17 5.71 6.55
CA VAL A 85 9.88 4.83 5.40
C VAL A 85 11.02 3.85 5.18
N GLY A 86 10.68 2.57 5.19
CA GLY A 86 11.64 1.47 5.08
C GLY A 86 12.28 1.10 6.41
N LYS A 87 13.12 0.07 6.37
CA LYS A 87 13.94 -0.38 7.51
C LYS A 87 15.37 -0.57 7.03
N LEU A 88 16.24 0.39 7.34
CA LEU A 88 17.65 0.29 6.99
C LEU A 88 18.29 -0.92 7.70
N PRO A 89 18.92 -1.85 6.97
CA PRO A 89 19.62 -2.97 7.59
C PRO A 89 20.74 -2.45 8.48
N LYS A 90 20.90 -3.05 9.66
CA LYS A 90 22.06 -2.75 10.53
C LYS A 90 23.35 -3.10 9.78
N PRO A 91 24.39 -2.24 9.84
CA PRO A 91 25.67 -2.56 9.22
C PRO A 91 26.21 -3.88 9.79
N LYS A 92 26.59 -4.80 8.89
CA LYS A 92 27.18 -6.09 9.30
C LYS A 92 28.54 -5.81 9.94
N LYS A 93 28.75 -6.26 11.19
CA LYS A 93 30.09 -6.28 11.81
C LYS A 93 31.01 -7.11 10.90
N ARG A 94 32.12 -6.53 10.45
CA ARG A 94 33.17 -7.30 9.76
C ARG A 94 33.63 -8.39 10.70
N LYS A 95 33.56 -9.66 10.28
CA LYS A 95 34.24 -10.74 10.99
C LYS A 95 35.72 -10.41 10.97
N SER A 96 36.31 -10.18 12.13
CA SER A 96 37.77 -10.11 12.28
C SER A 96 38.33 -11.45 11.78
N ALA A 97 39.22 -11.40 10.79
CA ALA A 97 39.99 -12.58 10.40
C ALA A 97 40.79 -13.03 11.64
N SER A 98 40.62 -14.28 12.03
CA SER A 98 41.49 -14.90 13.03
C SER A 98 42.93 -14.88 12.51
N ALA A 99 43.84 -14.48 13.39
CA ALA A 99 45.26 -14.26 13.14
C ALA A 99 45.99 -15.51 12.65
#